data_AF-A0A0Q1DXF9-F1
#
_entry.id   AF-A0A0Q1DXF9-F1
#
_cell.length_a   1.000
_cell.length_b   1.000
_cell.length_c   1.000
_cell.angle_alpha   90.00
_cell.angle_beta   90.00
_cell.angle_gamma   90.00
#
_symmetry.space_group_name_H-M   'P 1'
#
loop_
_entity.id
_entity.type
_entity.pdbx_description
1 polymer ?
#
loop_
_entity_poly.entity_id
_entity_poly.type
_entity_poly.pdbx_seq_one_letter_code
_entity_poly.pdbx_strand_id
1 'polypeptide(L)' 'MPNIGTTELLIFAPFAMAMFVLPIVALIFLFRDRRPGVETAVWCLVIVIATFLGPIAYLVWRKVEQKDSPAKPPLP' A
#
# COMPACT_ATOMS: atom_id res chain seq x y z
N MET A 1 -23.56 20.54 9.62
CA MET A 1 -22.42 19.73 10.12
C MET A 1 -21.92 18.89 8.95
N PRO A 2 -20.63 18.91 8.58
CA PRO A 2 -20.13 18.06 7.51
C PRO A 2 -20.40 16.60 7.87
N ASN A 3 -21.05 15.87 6.97
CA ASN A 3 -21.32 14.44 7.15
C ASN A 3 -19.99 13.72 7.23
N ILE A 4 -19.73 13.02 8.36
CA ILE A 4 -18.48 12.30 8.62
C ILE A 4 -18.09 11.42 7.42
N GLY A 5 -19.06 10.73 6.80
CA GLY A 5 -18.82 9.92 5.59
C GLY A 5 -18.38 10.70 4.34
N THR A 6 -18.77 11.97 4.17
CA THR A 6 -18.32 12.79 3.04
C THR A 6 -16.90 13.31 3.26
N THR A 7 -16.57 13.68 4.49
CA THR A 7 -15.21 14.11 4.86
C THR A 7 -14.22 12.95 4.75
N GLU A 8 -14.59 11.76 5.23
CA GLU A 8 -13.78 10.55 5.07
C GLU A 8 -13.58 10.20 3.60
N LEU A 9 -14.64 10.23 2.78
CA LEU A 9 -14.53 9.99 1.35
C LEU A 9 -13.58 10.99 0.67
N LEU A 10 -13.67 12.28 1.00
CA LEU A 10 -12.81 13.32 0.44
C LEU A 10 -11.33 13.17 0.81
N ILE A 11 -11.03 12.58 1.97
CA ILE A 11 -9.65 12.35 2.42
C ILE A 11 -9.11 11.02 1.89
N PHE A 12 -9.90 9.94 1.96
CA PHE A 12 -9.46 8.60 1.57
C PHE A 12 -9.50 8.36 0.05
N ALA A 13 -10.45 8.92 -0.67
CA ALA A 13 -10.56 8.74 -2.13
C ALA A 13 -9.29 9.17 -2.89
N PRO A 14 -8.69 10.35 -2.66
CA PRO A 14 -7.48 10.74 -3.37
C PRO A 14 -6.29 9.84 -3.02
N PHE A 15 -6.18 9.39 -1.77
CA PHE A 15 -5.15 8.42 -1.36
C PHE A 15 -5.32 7.07 -2.04
N ALA A 16 -6.55 6.55 -2.08
CA ALA A 16 -6.86 5.31 -2.77
C ALA A 16 -6.56 5.43 -4.27
N MET A 17 -6.95 6.54 -4.92
CA MET A 17 -6.60 6.81 -6.31
C MET A 17 -5.08 6.86 -6.52
N ALA A 18 -4.35 7.56 -5.66
CA ALA A 18 -2.90 7.68 -5.75
C ALA A 18 -2.21 6.30 -5.73
N MET A 19 -2.67 5.37 -4.89
CA MET A 19 -2.12 4.01 -4.83
C MET A 19 -2.22 3.23 -6.15
N PHE A 20 -3.19 3.54 -7.02
CA PHE A 20 -3.30 2.89 -8.33
C PHE A 20 -2.68 3.73 -9.45
N VAL A 21 -2.91 5.05 -9.45
CA VAL A 21 -2.48 5.94 -10.53
C VAL A 21 -0.96 6.10 -10.57
N LEU A 22 -0.31 6.29 -9.42
CA LEU A 22 1.15 6.46 -9.37
C LEU A 22 1.93 5.28 -9.94
N PRO A 23 1.70 4.02 -9.52
CA PRO A 23 2.45 2.89 -10.08
C PRO A 23 2.18 2.70 -11.56
N ILE A 24 0.95 2.92 -12.04
CA ILE A 24 0.64 2.87 -13.48
C ILE A 24 1.46 3.92 -14.24
N VAL A 25 1.45 5.17 -13.77
CA VAL A 25 2.23 6.25 -14.39
C VAL A 25 3.73 5.92 -14.35
N ALA A 26 4.25 5.46 -13.22
CA ALA A 26 5.66 5.08 -13.08
C ALA A 26 6.05 3.97 -14.06
N LEU A 27 5.21 2.95 -14.26
CA LEU A 27 5.44 1.90 -15.26
C LEU A 27 5.44 2.48 -16.68
N ILE A 28 4.50 3.36 -17.01
CA ILE A 28 4.46 4.03 -18.33
C ILE A 28 5.77 4.79 -18.58
N PHE A 29 6.26 5.56 -17.59
CA PHE A 29 7.53 6.27 -17.70
C PHE A 29 8.72 5.29 -17.85
N LEU A 30 8.75 4.22 -17.05
CA LEU A 30 9.80 3.22 -17.13
C LEU A 30 9.90 2.57 -18.52
N PHE A 31 8.76 2.20 -19.12
CA PHE A 31 8.74 1.64 -20.46
C PHE A 31 9.09 2.67 -21.54
N ARG A 32 8.77 3.96 -21.30
CA ARG A 32 9.13 5.05 -22.21
C ARG A 32 10.63 5.34 -22.22
N ASP A 33 11.30 5.17 -21.09
CA ASP A 33 12.74 5.44 -20.93
C ASP A 33 13.65 4.46 -21.67
N ARG A 34 13.12 3.36 -22.22
CA ARG A 34 13.86 2.39 -23.07
C ARG A 34 15.17 1.90 -22.42
N ARG A 35 15.19 1.73 -21.10
CA ARG A 35 16.36 1.24 -20.35
C ARG A 35 16.72 -0.20 -20.73
N PRO A 36 17.96 -0.65 -20.49
CA PRO A 36 18.35 -2.05 -20.65
C PRO A 36 17.35 -3.00 -19.98
N GLY A 37 17.11 -4.18 -20.58
CA GLY A 37 16.04 -5.09 -20.15
C GLY A 37 16.14 -5.53 -18.68
N VAL A 38 17.36 -5.77 -18.19
CA VAL A 38 17.60 -6.13 -16.78
C VAL A 38 17.27 -4.97 -15.85
N GLU A 39 17.68 -3.76 -16.20
CA GLU A 39 17.40 -2.55 -15.40
C GLU A 39 15.89 -2.25 -15.36
N THR A 40 15.21 -2.41 -16.49
CA THR A 40 13.75 -2.29 -16.59
C THR A 40 13.04 -3.33 -15.72
N ALA A 41 13.50 -4.58 -15.73
CA ALA A 41 12.92 -5.65 -14.92
C ALA A 41 13.07 -5.36 -13.42
N VAL A 42 14.23 -4.87 -12.98
CA VAL A 42 14.48 -4.48 -11.59
C VAL A 42 13.55 -3.35 -11.16
N TRP A 43 13.45 -2.28 -11.96
CA TRP A 43 12.57 -1.15 -11.62
C TRP A 43 11.09 -1.51 -11.65
N CYS A 44 10.66 -2.36 -12.59
CA CYS A 44 9.31 -2.88 -12.61
C CYS A 44 8.97 -3.62 -11.32
N LEU A 45 9.89 -4.50 -10.86
CA LEU A 45 9.74 -5.21 -9.60
C LEU A 45 9.66 -4.25 -8.40
N VAL A 46 10.51 -3.22 -8.36
CA VAL A 46 10.51 -2.19 -7.31
C VAL A 46 9.17 -1.45 -7.26
N ILE A 47 8.65 -1.00 -8.40
CA ILE A 47 7.37 -0.28 -8.47
C ILE A 47 6.23 -1.16 -7.94
N VAL A 48 6.18 -2.42 -8.35
CA VAL A 48 5.14 -3.36 -7.91
C VAL A 48 5.27 -3.63 -6.42
N ILE A 49 6.46 -4.01 -5.92
CA ILE A 49 6.66 -4.34 -4.50
C ILE A 49 6.39 -3.13 -3.60
N ALA A 50 6.88 -1.94 -3.95
CA ALA A 50 6.69 -0.72 -3.16
C ALA A 50 5.20 -0.41 -2.93
N THR A 51 4.36 -0.68 -3.93
CA THR A 51 2.90 -0.50 -3.84
C THR A 51 2.28 -1.37 -2.73
N PHE A 52 2.79 -2.59 -2.54
CA PHE A 52 2.26 -3.53 -1.55
C PHE A 52 3.01 -3.51 -0.21
N LEU A 53 4.16 -2.85 -0.12
CA LEU A 53 5.02 -2.87 1.05
C LEU A 53 4.30 -2.35 2.32
N GLY A 54 3.53 -1.27 2.20
CA GLY A 54 2.76 -0.69 3.31
C GLY A 54 1.73 -1.67 3.90
N PRO A 55 0.78 -2.19 3.09
CA PRO A 55 -0.17 -3.20 3.54
C PRO A 55 0.50 -4.46 4.12
N ILE A 56 1.56 -4.96 3.47
CA ILE A 56 2.30 -6.13 3.95
C ILE A 56 2.92 -5.85 5.33
N ALA A 57 3.58 -4.70 5.50
CA ALA A 57 4.18 -4.31 6.77
C ALA A 57 3.14 -4.22 7.90
N TYR A 58 1.97 -3.64 7.62
CA TYR A 58 0.87 -3.58 8.58
C TYR A 58 0.38 -4.98 8.99
N LEU A 59 0.16 -5.87 8.01
CA LEU A 59 -0.30 -7.23 8.28
C LEU A 59 0.71 -8.03 9.10
N VAL A 60 2.00 -7.89 8.79
CA VAL A 60 3.09 -8.52 9.55
C VAL A 60 3.10 -8.01 10.98
N TRP A 61 3.09 -6.68 11.18
CA TRP A 61 3.08 -6.08 12.52
C TRP A 61 1.88 -6.55 13.34
N ARG A 62 0.68 -6.55 12.74
CA ARG A 62 -0.54 -7.01 13.39
C ARG A 62 -0.48 -8.48 13.83
N LYS A 63 0.16 -9.34 13.02
CA LYS A 63 0.34 -10.75 13.35
C LYS A 63 1.32 -10.97 14.50
N VAL A 64 2.36 -10.14 14.59
CA VAL A 64 3.30 -10.17 15.73
C VAL A 64 2.59 -9.75 17.02
N GLU A 65 1.84 -8.65 17.03
CA GLU A 65 1.09 -8.21 18.23
C GLU A 65 0.09 -9.25 18.75
N GLN A 66 -0.58 -9.97 17.85
CA GLN A 66 -1.53 -11.03 18.23
C GLN A 66 -0.84 -12.21 18.92
N LYS A 67 0.42 -12.49 18.56
CA LYS A 67 1.21 -13.57 19.16
C LYS A 67 1.68 -13.19 20.57
N ASP A 68 1.93 -11.90 20.80
CA ASP A 68 2.44 -11.37 22.07
C ASP A 68 1.33 -10.96 23.05
N SER A 69 0.06 -10.99 22.64
CA SER A 69 -1.08 -10.75 23.53
C SER A 69 -1.48 -12.04 24.26
N PRO A 70 -1.20 -12.21 25.57
CA PRO A 70 -1.69 -13.36 26.32
C PRO A 70 -3.22 -13.33 26.31
N ALA A 71 -3.84 -14.50 26.09
CA ALA A 71 -5.28 -14.69 26.12
C ALA A 71 -5.87 -13.97 27.34
N LYS A 72 -6.64 -12.90 27.11
CA LYS A 72 -7.37 -12.21 28.16
C LYS A 72 -8.30 -13.24 28.80
N PRO A 73 -8.21 -13.51 30.12
CA PRO A 73 -9.12 -14.42 30.78
C PRO A 73 -10.57 -13.94 30.55
N PRO A 74 -11.54 -14.84 30.37
CA PRO A 74 -12.93 -14.44 30.25
C PRO A 74 -13.31 -13.61 31.47
N LEU A 75 -13.85 -12.41 31.22
CA LEU A 75 -14.40 -11.55 32.26
C LEU A 75 -15.57 -12.29 32.93
N PRO A 76 -15.70 -12.22 34.26
CA PRO A 76 -16.78 -12.86 35.01
C PRO A 76 -18.15 -12.30 34.64
#